data_AF-A0A1X2IUE6-F1
#
_entry.id   AF-A0A1X2IUE6-F1
#
_cell.length_a   1.000
_cell.length_b   1.000
_cell.length_c   1.000
_cell.angle_alpha   90.00
_cell.angle_beta   90.00
_cell.angle_gamma   90.00
#
_symmetry.space_group_name_H-M   'P 1'
#
loop_
_entity.id
_entity.type
_entity.pdbx_description
1 polymer ?
#
loop_
_entity_poly.entity_id
_entity_poly.type
_entity_poly.pdbx_seq_one_letter_code
_entity_poly.pdbx_strand_id
1 'polypeptide(L)'
;MEQDHWSTRDQAATLISSICHQYGKSYHTLQPRIAKALLRAFLDPTKPLTTQYGAIKGLSQLGTEVTRVLVVPNIKFYSDNCLQYALNSTNAFKSEGANKCKEALVDILLQVGKESSKSSLDRQSSTGTDTLMSDGESASEDDRTALLEHVGPIIGKAFMEIDNSKTSVQGILEIFS
;
A
#
# COMPACT_ATOMS: atom_id res chain seq x y z
N MET A 1 -3.14 -15.14 -26.99
CA MET A 1 -2.10 -14.39 -26.25
C MET A 1 -2.79 -13.24 -25.57
N GLU A 2 -3.27 -13.50 -24.35
CA GLU A 2 -3.83 -12.47 -23.48
C GLU A 2 -2.71 -11.48 -23.20
N GLN A 3 -2.84 -10.25 -23.68
CA GLN A 3 -1.82 -9.23 -23.47
C GLN A 3 -1.77 -8.97 -21.96
N ASP A 4 -0.62 -9.27 -21.35
CA ASP A 4 -0.40 -9.03 -19.92
C ASP A 4 -0.27 -7.52 -19.67
N HIS A 5 -1.43 -6.87 -19.68
CA HIS A 5 -1.56 -5.45 -19.42
C HIS A 5 -1.26 -5.12 -17.95
N TRP A 6 -1.18 -6.12 -17.08
CA TRP A 6 -0.80 -5.94 -15.67
C TRP A 6 0.71 -5.74 -15.56
N SER A 7 1.53 -6.63 -16.12
CA SER A 7 2.99 -6.46 -16.10
C SER A 7 3.46 -5.21 -16.84
N THR A 8 2.78 -4.82 -17.91
CA THR A 8 3.06 -3.55 -18.59
C THR A 8 2.89 -2.35 -17.65
N ARG A 9 1.88 -2.38 -16.78
CA ARG A 9 1.65 -1.32 -15.78
C ARG A 9 2.70 -1.35 -14.67
N ASP A 10 3.14 -2.53 -14.26
CA ASP A 10 4.23 -2.67 -13.28
C ASP A 10 5.55 -2.12 -13.81
N GLN A 11 5.87 -2.41 -15.07
CA GLN A 11 7.04 -1.85 -15.75
C GLN A 11 6.92 -0.32 -15.89
N ALA A 12 5.75 0.20 -16.24
CA ALA A 12 5.51 1.64 -16.32
C ALA A 12 5.66 2.33 -14.96
N ALA A 13 5.15 1.73 -13.87
CA ALA A 13 5.32 2.23 -12.51
C ALA A 13 6.80 2.27 -12.10
N THR A 14 7.56 1.23 -12.45
CA THR A 14 9.01 1.17 -12.20
C THR A 14 9.75 2.27 -12.97
N LEU A 15 9.37 2.51 -14.24
CA LEU A 15 9.95 3.58 -15.05
C LEU A 15 9.67 4.97 -14.44
N ILE A 16 8.45 5.21 -13.95
CA ILE A 16 8.10 6.46 -13.24
C ILE A 16 9.02 6.67 -12.03
N SER A 17 9.29 5.61 -11.25
CA SER A 17 10.21 5.69 -10.12
C SER A 17 11.63 6.05 -10.55
N SER A 18 12.16 5.40 -11.59
CA SER A 18 13.48 5.72 -12.15
C SER A 18 13.57 7.18 -12.60
N ILE A 19 12.52 7.71 -13.25
CA ILE A 19 12.45 9.11 -13.67
C ILE A 19 12.44 10.04 -12.44
N CYS A 20 11.61 9.76 -11.44
CA CYS A 20 11.57 10.54 -10.21
C CYS A 20 12.91 10.52 -9.47
N HIS A 21 13.59 9.38 -9.42
CA HIS A 21 14.89 9.26 -8.80
C HIS A 21 15.98 10.04 -9.54
N GLN A 22 16.01 9.94 -10.87
CA GLN A 22 17.03 10.58 -11.70
C GLN A 22 16.85 12.11 -11.77
N TYR A 23 15.60 12.59 -11.87
CA TYR A 23 15.31 14.00 -12.13
C TYR A 23 14.72 14.74 -10.94
N GLY A 24 14.33 14.05 -9.87
CA GLY A 24 13.68 14.66 -8.71
C GLY A 24 14.54 15.69 -7.97
N LYS A 25 15.87 15.51 -7.96
CA LYS A 25 16.81 16.48 -7.36
C LYS A 25 16.84 17.81 -8.12
N SER A 26 16.78 17.75 -9.46
CA SER A 26 16.78 18.95 -10.32
C SER A 26 15.38 19.58 -10.43
N TYR A 27 14.33 18.76 -10.34
CA TYR A 27 12.94 19.16 -10.49
C TYR A 27 12.11 18.75 -9.26
N HIS A 28 12.21 19.52 -8.19
CA HIS A 28 11.51 19.27 -6.92
C HIS A 28 9.98 19.16 -7.04
N THR A 29 9.38 19.76 -8.08
CA THR A 29 7.93 19.68 -8.32
C THR A 29 7.49 18.43 -9.10
N LEU A 30 8.41 17.66 -9.67
CA LEU A 30 8.10 16.52 -10.55
C LEU A 30 7.34 15.43 -9.79
N GLN A 31 7.91 14.95 -8.69
CA GLN A 31 7.32 13.89 -7.86
C GLN A 31 5.97 14.31 -7.25
N PRO A 32 5.82 15.52 -6.64
CA PRO A 32 4.51 15.99 -6.17
C PRO A 32 3.43 16.06 -7.26
N ARG A 33 3.79 16.48 -8.48
CA ARG A 33 2.84 16.54 -9.61
C ARG A 33 2.40 15.16 -10.07
N ILE A 34 3.33 14.21 -10.17
CA ILE A 34 3.05 12.82 -10.53
C ILE A 34 2.19 12.16 -9.43
N ALA A 35 2.58 12.29 -8.17
CA ALA A 35 1.83 11.76 -7.04
C ALA A 35 0.39 12.28 -7.02
N LYS A 36 0.19 13.59 -7.26
CA LYS A 36 -1.15 14.20 -7.35
C LYS A 36 -1.97 13.65 -8.52
N ALA A 37 -1.34 13.40 -9.67
CA ALA A 37 -2.04 12.82 -10.83
C ALA A 37 -2.45 11.37 -10.57
N LEU A 38 -1.58 10.57 -9.97
CA LEU A 38 -1.88 9.17 -9.61
C LEU A 38 -2.94 9.10 -8.51
N LEU A 39 -2.85 9.94 -7.47
CA LEU A 39 -3.84 10.00 -6.41
C LEU A 39 -5.24 10.33 -6.94
N ARG A 40 -5.34 11.27 -7.89
CA ARG A 40 -6.60 11.58 -8.56
C ARG A 40 -7.18 10.39 -9.31
N ALA A 41 -6.33 9.62 -9.99
CA ALA A 41 -6.78 8.41 -10.69
C ALA A 41 -7.17 7.28 -9.74
N PHE A 42 -6.52 7.19 -8.58
CA PHE A 42 -6.81 6.21 -7.52
C PHE A 42 -8.17 6.48 -6.84
N LEU A 43 -8.47 7.74 -6.52
CA LEU A 43 -9.69 8.12 -5.78
C LEU A 43 -10.92 8.35 -6.66
N ASP A 44 -10.80 8.22 -7.98
CA ASP A 44 -11.91 8.43 -8.91
C ASP A 44 -12.66 7.11 -9.19
N PRO A 45 -13.88 6.92 -8.64
CA PRO A 45 -14.65 5.69 -8.83
C PRO A 45 -15.18 5.52 -10.26
N THR A 46 -15.13 6.58 -11.09
CA THR A 46 -15.55 6.50 -12.49
C THR A 46 -14.50 5.87 -13.39
N LYS A 47 -13.25 5.75 -12.90
CA LYS A 47 -12.14 5.19 -13.66
C LYS A 47 -12.19 3.66 -13.68
N PRO A 48 -11.76 3.02 -14.78
CA PRO A 48 -11.60 1.57 -14.82
C PRO A 48 -10.62 1.08 -13.75
N LEU A 49 -10.88 -0.10 -13.17
CA LEU A 49 -10.01 -0.75 -12.18
C LEU A 49 -8.57 -0.92 -12.68
N THR A 50 -8.39 -1.12 -13.98
CA THR A 50 -7.05 -1.20 -14.59
C THR A 50 -6.26 0.11 -14.52
N THR A 51 -6.95 1.26 -14.55
CA THR A 51 -6.33 2.59 -14.36
C THR A 51 -6.00 2.82 -12.89
N GLN A 52 -6.91 2.46 -12.00
CA GLN A 52 -6.71 2.55 -10.56
C GLN A 52 -5.55 1.65 -10.10
N TYR A 53 -5.45 0.41 -10.61
CA TYR A 53 -4.33 -0.48 -10.38
C TYR A 53 -2.98 0.16 -10.74
N GLY A 54 -2.89 0.74 -11.94
CA GLY A 54 -1.68 1.44 -12.37
C GLY A 54 -1.34 2.63 -11.47
N ALA A 55 -2.36 3.34 -10.97
CA ALA A 55 -2.16 4.42 -10.01
C ALA A 55 -1.63 3.91 -8.65
N ILE A 56 -2.18 2.81 -8.13
CA ILE A 56 -1.74 2.17 -6.87
C ILE A 56 -0.29 1.72 -7.00
N LYS A 57 0.07 0.99 -8.06
CA LYS A 57 1.45 0.54 -8.33
C LYS A 57 2.39 1.71 -8.58
N GLY A 58 1.94 2.75 -9.27
CA GLY A 58 2.73 3.98 -9.46
C GLY A 58 3.07 4.64 -8.12
N LEU A 59 2.08 4.81 -7.23
CA LEU A 59 2.29 5.37 -5.90
C LEU A 59 3.20 4.49 -5.05
N SER A 60 3.08 3.17 -5.12
CA SER A 60 3.97 2.24 -4.39
C SER A 60 5.43 2.38 -4.79
N GLN A 61 5.71 2.71 -6.05
CA GLN A 61 7.08 2.83 -6.56
C GLN A 61 7.69 4.23 -6.31
N LEU A 62 6.90 5.24 -5.96
CA LEU A 62 7.42 6.58 -5.63
C LEU A 62 8.12 6.64 -4.27
N GLY A 63 7.82 5.69 -3.38
CA GLY A 63 8.39 5.60 -2.05
C GLY A 63 7.32 5.37 -1.00
N THR A 64 7.75 4.81 0.11
CA THR A 64 6.89 4.40 1.22
C THR A 64 6.32 5.55 2.02
N GLU A 65 7.03 6.67 2.12
CA GLU A 65 6.46 7.88 2.70
C GLU A 65 5.27 8.40 1.88
N VAL A 66 5.35 8.29 0.55
CA VAL A 66 4.25 8.70 -0.34
C VAL A 66 3.03 7.78 -0.14
N THR A 67 3.24 6.47 -0.02
CA THR A 67 2.12 5.55 0.24
C THR A 67 1.56 5.68 1.64
N ARG A 68 2.42 5.89 2.64
CA ARG A 68 2.05 6.17 4.03
C ARG A 68 1.09 7.37 4.12
N VAL A 69 1.42 8.46 3.44
CA VAL A 69 0.63 9.71 3.52
C VAL A 69 -0.57 9.71 2.58
N LEU A 70 -0.45 9.14 1.37
CA LEU A 70 -1.49 9.28 0.34
C LEU A 70 -2.39 8.05 0.19
N VAL A 71 -1.84 6.84 0.35
CA VAL A 71 -2.60 5.59 0.12
C VAL A 71 -3.28 5.17 1.40
N VAL A 72 -2.53 4.97 2.49
CA VAL A 72 -3.02 4.39 3.76
C VAL A 72 -4.29 5.08 4.28
N PRO A 73 -4.36 6.44 4.36
CA PRO A 73 -5.56 7.10 4.88
C PRO A 73 -6.80 6.94 4.00
N ASN A 74 -6.61 6.66 2.72
CA ASN A 74 -7.67 6.57 1.72
C ASN A 74 -8.08 5.12 1.39
N ILE A 75 -7.47 4.11 2.02
CA ILE A 75 -7.74 2.70 1.71
C ILE A 75 -9.19 2.33 2.00
N LYS A 76 -9.73 2.74 3.16
CA LYS A 76 -11.14 2.47 3.50
C LYS A 76 -12.10 3.07 2.48
N PHE A 77 -11.90 4.34 2.12
CA PHE A 77 -12.71 4.99 1.10
C PHE A 77 -12.66 4.23 -0.23
N TYR A 78 -11.48 3.80 -0.66
CA TYR A 78 -11.32 3.03 -1.90
C TYR A 78 -11.97 1.64 -1.81
N SER A 79 -11.81 0.94 -0.69
CA SER A 79 -12.41 -0.37 -0.44
C SER A 79 -13.93 -0.32 -0.58
N ASP A 80 -14.57 0.65 0.07
CA ASP A 80 -16.02 0.75 0.14
C ASP A 80 -16.63 1.26 -1.18
N ASN A 81 -16.00 2.25 -1.81
CA ASN A 81 -16.57 2.90 -3.00
C ASN A 81 -16.16 2.26 -4.33
N CYS A 82 -14.99 1.61 -4.40
CA CYS A 82 -14.46 1.06 -5.66
C CYS A 82 -14.38 -0.48 -5.67
N LEU A 83 -14.00 -1.11 -4.55
CA LEU A 83 -13.75 -2.57 -4.54
C LEU A 83 -14.99 -3.40 -4.17
N GLN A 84 -15.80 -2.97 -3.21
CA GLN A 84 -16.90 -3.81 -2.68
C GLN A 84 -17.87 -4.26 -3.78
N TYR A 85 -18.26 -3.36 -4.69
CA TYR A 85 -19.15 -3.70 -5.80
C TYR A 85 -18.46 -4.57 -6.86
N ALA A 86 -17.19 -4.28 -7.16
CA ALA A 86 -16.45 -4.98 -8.20
C ALA A 86 -16.11 -6.43 -7.82
N LEU A 87 -15.77 -6.68 -6.56
CA LEU A 87 -15.50 -8.02 -6.03
C LEU A 87 -16.74 -8.92 -6.03
N ASN A 88 -17.92 -8.34 -5.76
CA ASN A 88 -19.20 -9.06 -5.74
C ASN A 88 -19.83 -9.18 -7.14
N SER A 89 -19.21 -8.63 -8.17
CA SER A 89 -19.78 -8.64 -9.52
C SER A 89 -19.60 -10.00 -10.21
N THR A 90 -20.60 -10.41 -10.99
CA THR A 90 -20.57 -11.67 -11.77
C THR A 90 -19.60 -11.64 -12.97
N ASN A 91 -18.99 -10.48 -13.24
CA ASN A 91 -18.10 -10.31 -14.39
C ASN A 91 -16.66 -10.63 -13.99
N ALA A 92 -16.11 -11.69 -14.57
CA ALA A 92 -14.75 -12.18 -14.31
C ALA A 92 -13.67 -11.09 -14.49
N PHE A 93 -13.80 -10.21 -15.49
CA PHE A 93 -12.81 -9.15 -15.72
C PHE A 93 -12.84 -8.07 -14.63
N LYS A 94 -14.02 -7.77 -14.08
CA LYS A 94 -14.16 -6.79 -12.99
C LYS A 94 -13.67 -7.37 -11.66
N SER A 95 -14.01 -8.63 -11.38
CA SER A 95 -13.56 -9.30 -10.16
C SER A 95 -12.05 -9.55 -10.17
N GLU A 96 -11.47 -9.91 -11.32
CA GLU A 96 -10.01 -10.05 -11.47
C GLU A 96 -9.30 -8.72 -11.27
N GLY A 97 -9.76 -7.63 -11.89
CA GLY A 97 -9.18 -6.31 -11.71
C GLY A 97 -9.27 -5.81 -10.26
N ALA A 98 -10.38 -6.12 -9.58
CA ALA A 98 -10.55 -5.79 -8.17
C ALA A 98 -9.62 -6.62 -7.27
N ASN A 99 -9.43 -7.92 -7.58
CA ASN A 99 -8.47 -8.76 -6.88
C ASN A 99 -7.04 -8.24 -7.05
N LYS A 100 -6.65 -7.82 -8.26
CA LYS A 100 -5.33 -7.20 -8.50
C LYS A 100 -5.14 -5.91 -7.72
N CYS A 101 -6.17 -5.06 -7.63
CA CYS A 101 -6.11 -3.85 -6.80
C CYS A 101 -6.01 -4.19 -5.31
N LYS A 102 -6.75 -5.21 -4.84
CA LYS A 102 -6.68 -5.71 -3.46
C LYS A 102 -5.27 -6.19 -3.13
N GLU A 103 -4.68 -7.04 -3.97
CA GLU A 103 -3.31 -7.54 -3.85
C GLU A 103 -2.31 -6.38 -3.74
N ALA A 104 -2.40 -5.40 -4.65
CA ALA A 104 -1.49 -4.25 -4.65
C ALA A 104 -1.61 -3.38 -3.38
N LEU A 105 -2.81 -3.23 -2.81
CA LEU A 105 -3.01 -2.48 -1.56
C LEU A 105 -2.46 -3.25 -0.35
N VAL A 106 -2.63 -4.56 -0.31
CA VAL A 106 -2.04 -5.41 0.73
C VAL A 106 -0.51 -5.37 0.66
N ASP A 107 0.07 -5.43 -0.54
CA ASP A 107 1.52 -5.29 -0.75
C ASP A 107 2.04 -3.96 -0.18
N ILE A 108 1.32 -2.85 -0.41
CA ILE A 108 1.68 -1.54 0.14
C ILE A 108 1.64 -1.55 1.67
N LEU A 109 0.60 -2.13 2.28
CA LEU A 109 0.51 -2.24 3.73
C LEU A 109 1.66 -3.08 4.32
N LEU A 110 2.02 -4.17 3.65
CA LEU A 110 3.16 -5.01 4.05
C LEU A 110 4.49 -4.25 3.96
N GLN A 111 4.67 -3.41 2.93
CA GLN A 111 5.86 -2.56 2.82
C GLN A 111 5.93 -1.53 3.96
N VAL A 112 4.81 -0.85 4.25
CA VAL A 112 4.70 0.13 5.34
C VAL A 112 4.94 -0.53 6.71
N GLY A 113 4.38 -1.72 6.94
CA GLY A 113 4.62 -2.50 8.16
C GLY A 113 6.09 -2.89 8.34
N LYS A 114 6.72 -3.43 7.29
CA LYS A 114 8.14 -3.81 7.30
C LYS A 114 9.08 -2.64 7.58
N GLU A 115 8.77 -1.45 7.08
CA GLU A 115 9.58 -0.27 7.35
C GLU A 115 9.49 0.21 8.79
N SER A 116 8.31 0.10 9.38
CA SER A 116 8.09 0.42 10.81
C SER A 116 8.91 -0.50 11.71
N SER A 117 9.13 -1.75 11.29
CA SER A 117 10.07 -2.67 11.96
C SER A 117 11.55 -2.32 11.75
N LYS A 118 11.93 -1.81 10.57
CA LYS A 118 13.32 -1.44 10.24
C LYS A 118 13.79 -0.16 10.92
N SER A 119 12.93 0.85 11.07
CA SER A 119 13.28 2.10 11.76
C SER A 119 13.72 1.89 13.21
N SER A 120 13.29 0.79 13.83
CA SER A 120 13.72 0.38 15.17
C SER A 120 15.12 -0.25 15.19
N LEU A 121 15.60 -0.82 14.08
CA LEU A 121 16.91 -1.48 13.97
C LEU A 121 18.06 -0.49 13.69
N ASP A 122 17.83 0.54 12.87
CA ASP A 122 18.90 1.49 12.50
C ASP A 122 19.36 2.39 13.68
N ARG A 123 18.52 2.57 14.70
CA ARG A 123 18.87 3.32 15.92
C ARG A 123 19.84 2.59 16.86
N GLN A 124 20.15 1.31 16.64
CA GLN A 124 21.04 0.51 17.50
C GLN A 124 22.40 0.18 16.87
N SER A 125 22.80 0.84 15.78
CA SER A 125 24.15 0.71 15.21
C SER A 125 25.22 1.50 15.98
N SER A 126 25.16 1.47 17.32
CA SER A 126 26.31 1.70 18.19
C SER A 126 26.08 0.95 19.50
N THR A 127 27.01 0.03 19.81
CA THR A 127 27.08 -0.83 21.00
C THR A 127 26.46 -2.21 20.80
N GLY A 128 27.33 -3.18 20.49
CA GLY A 128 26.95 -4.58 20.50
C GLY A 128 26.67 -5.05 21.92
N THR A 129 25.50 -5.67 22.10
CA THR A 129 25.23 -6.67 23.13
C THR A 129 24.05 -7.51 22.67
N ASP A 130 24.29 -8.82 22.60
CA ASP A 130 23.36 -9.92 22.85
C ASP A 130 21.92 -9.49 23.16
N THR A 131 21.02 -9.55 22.17
CA THR A 131 19.58 -9.34 22.39
C THR A 131 18.84 -10.61 21.99
N LEU A 132 18.35 -11.27 23.03
CA LEU A 132 17.47 -12.41 23.05
C LEU A 132 16.27 -12.23 22.11
N MET A 133 15.77 -13.36 21.62
CA MET A 133 14.57 -13.46 20.80
C MET A 133 13.42 -12.66 21.41
N SER A 134 13.04 -11.56 20.74
CA SER A 134 11.77 -10.90 21.00
C SER A 134 10.69 -11.72 20.34
N ASP A 135 9.90 -12.40 21.16
CA ASP A 135 8.69 -13.09 20.77
C ASP A 135 7.89 -12.26 19.77
N GLY A 136 7.48 -12.92 18.68
CA GLY A 136 6.52 -12.39 17.73
C GLY A 136 5.17 -12.25 18.44
N GLU A 137 5.02 -11.16 19.18
CA GLU A 137 3.76 -10.84 19.83
C GLU A 137 2.76 -10.51 18.72
N SER A 138 1.70 -11.32 18.64
CA SER A 138 0.57 -11.06 17.75
C SER A 138 -0.10 -9.75 18.17
N ALA A 139 -0.62 -9.00 17.20
CA ALA A 139 -1.36 -7.77 17.49
C ALA A 139 -2.52 -8.05 18.48
N SER A 140 -2.76 -7.11 19.40
CA SER A 140 -3.90 -7.16 20.32
C SER A 140 -5.21 -7.15 19.53
N GLU A 141 -6.28 -7.77 20.05
CA GLU A 141 -7.61 -7.70 19.43
C GLU A 141 -8.12 -6.25 19.30
N ASP A 142 -7.69 -5.35 20.18
CA ASP A 142 -7.99 -3.92 20.09
C ASP A 142 -7.30 -3.27 18.87
N ASP A 143 -6.00 -3.53 18.68
CA ASP A 143 -5.22 -3.07 17.52
C ASP A 143 -5.81 -3.64 16.22
N ARG A 144 -6.25 -4.90 16.26
CA ARG A 144 -6.91 -5.58 15.16
C ARG A 144 -8.22 -4.89 14.77
N THR A 145 -9.00 -4.50 15.76
CA THR A 145 -10.29 -3.83 15.57
C THR A 145 -10.08 -2.42 15.01
N ALA A 146 -9.13 -1.66 15.55
CA ALA A 146 -8.75 -0.34 15.04
C ALA A 146 -8.25 -0.41 13.59
N LEU A 147 -7.43 -1.42 13.24
CA LEU A 147 -6.95 -1.58 11.87
C LEU A 147 -8.11 -1.84 10.89
N LEU A 148 -9.07 -2.69 11.27
CA LEU A 148 -10.24 -2.97 10.44
C LEU A 148 -11.14 -1.74 10.29
N GLU A 149 -11.23 -0.90 11.30
CA GLU A 149 -11.97 0.36 11.23
C GLU A 149 -11.35 1.35 10.24
N HIS A 150 -10.02 1.44 10.19
CA HIS A 150 -9.31 2.41 9.35
C HIS A 150 -8.97 1.92 7.94
N VAL A 151 -8.67 0.63 7.76
CA VAL A 151 -8.29 0.03 6.47
C VAL A 151 -9.48 -0.63 5.78
N GLY A 152 -10.52 -0.99 6.54
CA GLY A 152 -11.70 -1.70 6.06
C GLY A 152 -11.56 -3.22 6.14
N PRO A 153 -12.69 -3.96 6.20
CA PRO A 153 -12.69 -5.38 6.50
C PRO A 153 -12.11 -6.26 5.38
N ILE A 154 -12.17 -5.81 4.12
CA ILE A 154 -11.72 -6.59 2.96
C ILE A 154 -10.18 -6.66 2.94
N ILE A 155 -9.54 -5.49 3.06
CA ILE A 155 -8.09 -5.37 2.96
C ILE A 155 -7.44 -5.70 4.32
N GLY A 156 -8.04 -5.26 5.42
CA GLY A 156 -7.52 -5.56 6.76
C GLY A 156 -7.47 -7.06 7.08
N LYS A 157 -8.50 -7.84 6.69
CA LYS A 157 -8.46 -9.30 6.85
C LYS A 157 -7.38 -9.95 6.00
N ALA A 158 -7.27 -9.55 4.73
CA ALA A 158 -6.25 -10.08 3.82
C ALA A 158 -4.81 -9.74 4.28
N PHE A 159 -4.62 -8.57 4.89
CA PHE A 159 -3.35 -8.20 5.51
C PHE A 159 -3.01 -9.08 6.72
N MET A 160 -3.97 -9.29 7.63
CA MET A 160 -3.79 -10.10 8.84
C MET A 160 -3.51 -11.58 8.57
N GLU A 161 -3.97 -12.11 7.44
CA GLU A 161 -3.64 -13.47 7.00
C GLU A 161 -2.15 -13.61 6.63
N ILE A 162 -1.48 -12.52 6.24
CA ILE A 162 -0.10 -12.53 5.77
C ILE A 162 0.87 -12.03 6.85
N ASP A 163 0.56 -10.91 7.50
CA ASP A 163 1.38 -10.32 8.56
C ASP A 163 0.50 -9.89 9.74
N ASN A 164 0.66 -10.57 10.87
CA ASN A 164 0.00 -10.26 12.14
C ASN A 164 0.99 -9.76 13.20
N SER A 165 2.13 -9.22 12.78
CA SER A 165 3.12 -8.67 13.69
C SER A 165 2.58 -7.40 14.35
N LYS A 166 2.58 -7.35 15.69
CA LYS A 166 2.14 -6.18 16.47
C LYS A 166 2.83 -4.89 16.01
N THR A 167 4.13 -4.93 15.74
CA THR A 167 4.92 -3.79 15.23
C THR A 167 4.41 -3.26 13.89
N SER A 168 4.05 -4.14 12.96
CA SER A 168 3.51 -3.76 11.65
C SER A 168 2.15 -3.09 11.79
N VAL A 169 1.27 -3.65 12.63
CA VAL A 169 -0.09 -3.13 12.86
C VAL A 169 -0.04 -1.78 13.56
N GLN A 170 0.76 -1.65 14.63
CA GLN A 170 0.92 -0.40 15.36
C GLN A 170 1.55 0.69 14.49
N GLY A 171 2.57 0.36 13.68
CA GLY A 171 3.18 1.32 12.74
C GLY A 171 2.23 1.81 11.64
N ILE A 172 1.18 1.04 11.30
CA ILE A 172 0.11 1.49 10.42
C ILE A 172 -0.89 2.37 11.18
N LEU A 173 -1.26 2.00 12.41
CA LEU A 173 -2.19 2.77 13.25
C LEU A 173 -1.64 4.15 13.64
N GLU A 174 -0.33 4.26 13.85
CA GLU A 174 0.34 5.55 14.10
C GLU A 174 0.15 6.56 12.97
N ILE A 175 -0.12 6.12 11.73
CA ILE A 175 -0.38 7.02 10.60
C ILE A 175 -1.72 7.76 10.78
N PHE A 176 -2.63 7.17 11.54
CA PHE A 176 -3.97 7.71 11.81
C PHE A 176 -4.08 8.46 13.14
N SER A 177 -3.02 8.44 13.95
CA SER A 177 -2.94 9.12 15.26
C SER A 177 -2.54 10.59 15.11
#